data_AF-A0AA96Q9S7-F1
#
_entry.id   AF-A0AA96Q9S7-F1
#
_cell.length_a   1.000
_cell.length_b   1.000
_cell.length_c   1.000
_cell.angle_alpha   90.00
_cell.angle_beta   90.00
_cell.angle_gamma   90.00
#
_symmetry.space_group_name_H-M   'P 1'
#
loop_
_entity.id
_entity.type
_entity.pdbx_description
1 polymer ?
#
loop_
_entity_poly.entity_id
_entity_poly.type
_entity_poly.pdbx_seq_one_letter_code
_entity_poly.pdbx_strand_id
1 'polypeptide(L)'
;MEREQLRGNLIKLLTAVGLVLMCGFVVYGIAAGLFTSQQKMEVFLRPAGLWAPLLFTALQAIQVVIPILPGGIGCLGGVLMFGPVMGFLYNYVGICLGSVAAFLLSKRYGQPFVRSVAGGAHL
;
A
#
# COMPACT_ATOMS: atom_id res chain seq x y z
N MET A 1 -26.19 8.83 -13.11
CA MET A 1 -25.92 7.94 -14.26
C MET A 1 -24.50 8.14 -14.80
N GLU A 2 -24.20 9.15 -15.64
CA GLU A 2 -22.87 9.27 -16.28
C GLU A 2 -21.70 9.54 -15.31
N ARG A 3 -21.87 10.39 -14.28
CA ARG A 3 -20.81 10.68 -13.29
C ARG A 3 -20.49 9.51 -12.34
N GLU A 4 -21.44 8.60 -12.11
CA GLU A 4 -21.19 7.39 -11.32
C GLU A 4 -20.40 6.35 -12.13
N GLN A 5 -20.74 6.21 -13.43
CA GLN A 5 -20.00 5.36 -14.37
C GLN A 5 -18.52 5.81 -14.49
N LEU A 6 -18.28 7.13 -14.58
CA LEU A 6 -16.94 7.71 -14.67
C LEU A 6 -16.10 7.44 -13.40
N ARG A 7 -16.70 7.56 -12.21
CA ARG A 7 -16.01 7.25 -10.93
C ARG A 7 -15.61 5.77 -10.85
N GLY A 8 -16.50 4.86 -11.25
CA GLY A 8 -16.21 3.42 -11.24
C GLY A 8 -15.07 3.05 -12.19
N ASN A 9 -15.07 3.60 -13.40
CA ASN A 9 -14.00 3.38 -14.38
C ASN A 9 -12.67 3.99 -13.93
N LEU A 10 -12.70 5.15 -13.25
CA LEU A 10 -11.51 5.76 -12.69
C LEU A 10 -10.88 4.89 -11.59
N ILE A 11 -11.67 4.35 -10.66
CA ILE A 11 -11.15 3.47 -9.61
C ILE A 11 -10.53 2.21 -10.23
N LYS A 12 -11.21 1.58 -11.19
CA LYS A 12 -10.66 0.41 -11.91
C LYS A 12 -9.36 0.73 -12.64
N LEU A 13 -9.30 1.88 -13.31
CA LEU A 13 -8.08 2.35 -13.98
C LEU A 13 -6.96 2.61 -12.98
N LEU A 14 -7.23 3.31 -11.87
CA LEU A 14 -6.23 3.60 -10.83
C LEU A 14 -5.71 2.30 -10.20
N THR A 15 -6.57 1.34 -9.90
CA THR A 15 -6.16 0.03 -9.40
C THR A 15 -5.35 -0.74 -10.44
N ALA A 16 -5.75 -0.75 -11.71
CA ALA A 16 -5.01 -1.41 -12.79
C ALA A 16 -3.64 -0.76 -13.03
N VAL A 17 -3.56 0.57 -13.06
CA VAL A 17 -2.31 1.33 -13.18
C VAL A 17 -1.43 1.07 -11.96
N GLY A 18 -1.99 1.08 -10.74
CA GLY A 18 -1.28 0.73 -9.51
C GLY A 18 -0.69 -0.67 -9.57
N LEU A 19 -1.45 -1.65 -10.05
CA LEU A 19 -1.00 -3.02 -10.25
C LEU A 19 0.14 -3.10 -11.29
N VAL A 20 0.00 -2.44 -12.43
CA VAL A 20 1.02 -2.45 -13.50
C VAL A 20 2.32 -1.77 -13.05
N LEU A 21 2.22 -0.60 -12.40
CA LEU A 21 3.38 0.11 -11.83
C LEU A 21 4.08 -0.76 -10.79
N MET A 22 3.30 -1.45 -9.95
CA MET A 22 3.83 -2.37 -8.94
C MET A 22 4.54 -3.57 -9.57
N CYS A 23 3.92 -4.24 -10.55
CA CYS A 23 4.55 -5.33 -11.28
C CYS A 23 5.84 -4.88 -11.96
N GLY A 24 5.83 -3.69 -12.58
CA GLY A 24 7.02 -3.07 -13.17
C GLY A 24 8.13 -2.83 -12.14
N PHE A 25 7.79 -2.32 -10.96
CA PHE A 25 8.74 -2.12 -9.87
C PHE A 25 9.34 -3.44 -9.37
N VAL A 26 8.52 -4.49 -9.22
CA VAL A 26 8.99 -5.83 -8.81
C VAL A 26 9.95 -6.41 -9.86
N VAL A 27 9.59 -6.34 -11.15
CA VAL A 27 10.44 -6.82 -12.25
C VAL A 27 11.75 -6.05 -12.29
N TYR A 28 11.69 -4.72 -12.19
CA TYR A 28 12.88 -3.86 -12.11
C TYR A 28 13.74 -4.21 -10.89
N GLY A 29 13.12 -4.41 -9.72
CA GLY A 29 13.84 -4.73 -8.48
C GLY A 29 14.53 -6.09 -8.53
N ILE A 30 13.93 -7.09 -9.19
CA ILE A 30 14.57 -8.39 -9.45
C ILE A 30 15.72 -8.21 -10.44
N ALA A 31 15.50 -7.52 -11.56
CA ALA A 31 16.52 -7.31 -12.60
C ALA A 31 17.73 -6.49 -12.09
N ALA A 32 17.50 -5.50 -11.23
CA ALA A 32 18.54 -4.69 -10.61
C ALA A 32 19.25 -5.41 -9.44
N GLY A 33 18.70 -6.55 -8.99
CA GLY A 33 19.16 -7.29 -7.82
C GLY A 33 18.95 -6.53 -6.50
N LEU A 34 17.95 -5.64 -6.44
CA LEU A 34 17.62 -4.85 -5.25
C LEU A 34 17.21 -5.78 -4.10
N PHE A 35 16.42 -6.81 -4.38
CA PHE A 35 15.92 -7.74 -3.36
C PHE A 35 16.96 -8.78 -2.91
N THR A 36 18.06 -8.90 -3.63
CA THR A 36 19.12 -9.91 -3.37
C THR A 36 20.36 -9.30 -2.71
N SER A 37 20.59 -7.99 -2.86
CA SER A 37 21.73 -7.30 -2.26
C SER A 37 21.26 -6.19 -1.33
N GLN A 38 21.44 -6.41 -0.02
CA GLN A 38 21.11 -5.45 1.02
C GLN A 38 21.81 -4.09 0.79
N GLN A 39 23.03 -4.10 0.26
CA GLN A 39 23.80 -2.91 -0.09
C GLN A 39 23.15 -2.08 -1.21
N LYS A 40 22.57 -2.73 -2.22
CA LYS A 40 21.85 -2.03 -3.30
C LYS A 40 20.53 -1.46 -2.83
N MET A 41 19.82 -2.21 -1.97
CA MET A 41 18.60 -1.71 -1.33
C MET A 41 18.89 -0.51 -0.43
N GLU A 42 19.99 -0.56 0.34
CA GLU A 42 20.42 0.54 1.19
C GLU A 42 20.78 1.78 0.38
N VAL A 43 21.48 1.64 -0.75
CA VAL A 43 21.76 2.75 -1.67
C VAL A 43 20.49 3.31 -2.32
N PHE A 44 19.52 2.46 -2.65
CA PHE A 44 18.22 2.89 -3.15
C PHE A 44 17.40 3.65 -2.10
N LEU A 45 17.52 3.27 -0.83
CA LEU A 45 16.81 3.89 0.29
C LEU A 45 17.55 5.07 0.93
N ARG A 46 18.85 5.23 0.65
CA ARG A 46 19.68 6.35 1.14
C ARG A 46 19.03 7.73 0.95
N PRO A 47 18.39 8.06 -0.19
CA PRO A 47 17.71 9.34 -0.36
C PRO A 47 16.54 9.55 0.61
N ALA A 48 15.86 8.47 1.02
CA ALA A 48 14.77 8.50 1.97
C ALA A 48 15.28 8.46 3.44
N GLY A 49 16.42 7.84 3.70
CA GLY A 49 17.11 7.85 5.00
C GLY A 49 16.19 7.49 6.17
N LEU A 50 16.21 8.33 7.21
CA LEU A 50 15.37 8.17 8.42
C LEU A 50 13.86 8.28 8.16
N TRP A 51 13.45 8.84 7.01
CA TRP A 51 12.04 8.93 6.63
C TRP A 51 11.51 7.64 6.01
N ALA A 52 12.37 6.73 5.55
CA ALA A 52 11.94 5.50 4.90
C ALA A 52 10.99 4.66 5.77
N PRO A 53 11.28 4.39 7.06
CA PRO A 53 10.36 3.65 7.93
C PRO A 53 9.02 4.35 8.16
N LEU A 54 9.05 5.68 8.35
CA LEU A 54 7.85 6.49 8.57
C LEU A 54 6.94 6.49 7.34
N LEU A 55 7.52 6.73 6.16
CA LEU A 55 6.79 6.72 4.89
C LEU A 55 6.24 5.33 4.58
N PHE A 56 7.02 4.27 4.83
CA PHE A 56 6.57 2.90 4.65
C PHE A 56 5.42 2.54 5.60
N THR A 57 5.52 2.91 6.88
CA THR A 57 4.46 2.67 7.88
C THR A 57 3.19 3.46 7.53
N ALA A 58 3.33 4.70 7.09
CA ALA A 58 2.20 5.52 6.63
C ALA A 58 1.54 4.90 5.38
N LEU A 59 2.34 4.40 4.43
CA LEU A 59 1.83 3.68 3.26
C LEU A 59 1.06 2.42 3.68
N GLN A 60 1.57 1.64 4.65
CA GLN A 60 0.86 0.49 5.20
C GLN A 60 -0.46 0.87 5.87
N ALA A 61 -0.52 1.99 6.59
CA ALA A 61 -1.77 2.48 7.16
C ALA A 61 -2.77 2.91 6.08
N ILE A 62 -2.31 3.64 5.07
CA ILE A 62 -3.14 4.12 3.96
C ILE A 62 -3.74 2.96 3.18
N GLN A 63 -2.96 1.93 2.83
CA GLN A 63 -3.50 0.79 2.06
C GLN A 63 -4.54 -0.01 2.85
N VAL A 64 -4.51 0.00 4.19
CA VAL A 64 -5.55 -0.67 4.99
C VAL A 64 -6.85 0.15 4.96
N VAL A 65 -6.74 1.48 4.97
CA VAL A 65 -7.91 2.37 4.87
C VAL A 65 -8.46 2.40 3.45
N ILE A 66 -7.60 2.33 2.43
CA ILE A 66 -7.96 2.36 1.01
C ILE A 66 -7.21 1.22 0.32
N PRO A 67 -7.82 0.01 0.21
CA PRO A 67 -7.16 -1.21 -0.26
C PRO A 67 -6.96 -1.22 -1.78
N ILE A 68 -6.19 -0.25 -2.29
CA ILE A 68 -5.79 -0.15 -3.69
C ILE A 68 -4.59 -1.07 -3.95
N LEU A 69 -3.72 -1.24 -2.96
CA LEU A 69 -2.51 -2.05 -3.03
C LEU A 69 -2.73 -3.40 -2.35
N PRO A 70 -2.27 -4.52 -2.95
CA PRO A 70 -2.33 -5.84 -2.32
C PRO A 70 -1.37 -5.89 -1.12
N GLY A 71 -1.94 -5.98 0.09
CA GLY A 71 -1.18 -5.83 1.32
C GLY A 71 -0.06 -6.86 1.53
N GLY A 72 -0.18 -8.06 0.94
CA GLY A 72 0.88 -9.07 0.99
C GLY A 72 2.19 -8.62 0.34
N ILE A 73 2.12 -7.83 -0.74
CA ILE A 73 3.32 -7.31 -1.40
C ILE A 73 3.95 -6.19 -0.57
N GLY A 74 3.14 -5.35 0.07
CA GLY A 74 3.63 -4.38 1.07
C GLY A 74 4.39 -5.08 2.21
N CYS A 75 3.82 -6.15 2.76
CA CYS A 75 4.46 -6.94 3.81
C CYS A 75 5.82 -7.50 3.39
N LEU A 76 5.90 -8.10 2.20
CA LEU A 76 7.16 -8.59 1.63
C LEU A 76 8.16 -7.45 1.41
N GLY A 77 7.71 -6.32 0.88
CA GLY A 77 8.53 -5.12 0.68
C GLY A 77 9.18 -4.65 1.99
N GLY A 78 8.41 -4.56 3.08
CA GLY A 78 8.93 -4.17 4.38
C GLY A 78 10.03 -5.10 4.91
N VAL A 79 9.84 -6.42 4.77
CA VAL A 79 10.85 -7.42 5.17
C VAL A 79 12.11 -7.32 4.30
N LEU A 80 11.96 -7.11 2.99
CA LEU A 80 13.10 -7.00 2.07
C LEU A 80 13.87 -5.67 2.26
N MET A 81 13.18 -4.59 2.63
CA MET A 81 13.76 -3.25 2.77
C MET A 81 14.39 -3.02 4.16
N PHE A 82 13.73 -3.49 5.22
CA PHE A 82 14.14 -3.21 6.61
C PHE A 82 14.61 -4.46 7.37
N GLY A 83 14.60 -5.62 6.73
CA GLY A 83 14.91 -6.91 7.34
C GLY A 83 13.70 -7.53 8.05
N PRO A 84 13.79 -8.81 8.46
CA PRO A 84 12.64 -9.56 8.97
C PRO A 84 11.98 -8.93 10.20
N VAL A 85 12.78 -8.49 11.17
CA VAL A 85 12.27 -8.00 12.47
C VAL A 85 11.69 -6.58 12.32
N MET A 86 12.46 -5.64 11.77
CA MET A 86 12.00 -4.26 11.64
C MET A 86 10.93 -4.12 10.55
N GLY A 87 11.07 -4.87 9.45
CA GLY A 87 10.03 -4.97 8.44
C GLY A 87 8.72 -5.50 9.01
N PHE A 88 8.75 -6.54 9.85
CA PHE A 88 7.57 -7.01 10.57
C PHE A 88 6.98 -5.89 11.47
N LEU A 89 7.82 -5.22 12.25
CA LEU A 89 7.37 -4.16 13.17
C LEU A 89 6.67 -3.02 12.42
N TYR A 90 7.28 -2.49 11.36
CA TYR A 90 6.71 -1.39 10.58
C TYR A 90 5.42 -1.79 9.87
N ASN A 91 5.37 -3.01 9.32
CA ASN A 91 4.13 -3.56 8.75
C ASN A 91 3.03 -3.66 9.81
N TYR A 92 3.34 -4.25 10.97
CA TYR A 92 2.39 -4.47 12.03
C TYR A 92 1.82 -3.16 12.56
N VAL A 93 2.69 -2.18 12.86
CA VAL A 93 2.27 -0.86 13.34
C VAL A 93 1.41 -0.15 12.30
N GLY A 94 1.84 -0.13 11.03
CA GLY A 94 1.09 0.50 9.95
C GLY A 94 -0.30 -0.13 9.76
N ILE A 95 -0.38 -1.47 9.79
CA ILE A 95 -1.65 -2.19 9.67
C ILE A 95 -2.56 -1.85 10.84
N CYS A 96 -2.06 -1.87 12.08
CA CYS A 96 -2.85 -1.54 13.27
C CYS A 96 -3.39 -0.11 13.20
N LEU A 97 -2.54 0.87 12.85
CA LEU A 97 -2.95 2.27 12.70
C LEU A 97 -4.01 2.43 11.60
N GLY A 98 -3.82 1.76 10.46
CA GLY A 98 -4.78 1.75 9.37
C GLY A 98 -6.11 1.13 9.77
N SER A 99 -6.11 0.02 10.52
CA SER A 99 -7.34 -0.62 10.99
C SER A 99 -8.10 0.25 11.98
N VAL A 100 -7.41 0.90 12.91
CA VAL A 100 -8.03 1.86 13.84
C VAL A 100 -8.63 3.03 13.07
N ALA A 101 -7.90 3.59 12.09
CA ALA A 101 -8.41 4.67 11.25
C ALA A 101 -9.63 4.23 10.42
N ALA A 102 -9.57 3.07 9.78
CA ALA A 102 -10.68 2.51 9.00
C ALA A 102 -11.93 2.30 9.87
N PHE A 103 -11.75 1.80 11.10
CA PHE A 103 -12.84 1.64 12.07
C PHE A 103 -13.44 2.99 12.47
N LEU A 104 -12.61 3.99 12.82
CA LEU A 104 -13.08 5.32 13.21
C LEU A 104 -13.81 6.03 12.06
N LEU A 105 -13.30 5.90 10.83
CA LEU A 105 -13.94 6.44 9.63
C LEU A 105 -15.28 5.73 9.35
N SER A 106 -15.32 4.40 9.46
CA SER A 106 -16.55 3.62 9.34
C SER A 106 -17.58 4.02 10.41
N LYS A 107 -17.15 4.21 11.66
CA LYS A 107 -18.02 4.64 12.76
C LYS A 107 -18.56 6.06 12.55
N ARG A 108 -17.76 6.98 12.00
CA ARG A 108 -18.16 8.39 11.79
C ARG A 108 -19.00 8.60 10.54
N TYR A 109 -18.67 7.93 9.43
CA TYR A 109 -19.28 8.15 8.12
C TYR A 109 -20.23 7.04 7.68
N GLY A 110 -20.27 5.92 8.40
CA GLY A 110 -21.22 4.82 8.19
C GLY A 110 -21.06 4.07 6.86
N GLN A 111 -22.18 3.47 6.43
CA GLN A 111 -22.29 2.67 5.20
C GLN A 111 -21.74 3.33 3.91
N PRO A 112 -21.96 4.65 3.66
CA PRO A 112 -21.45 5.30 2.46
C PRO A 112 -19.91 5.25 2.32
N PHE A 113 -19.18 5.41 3.42
CA PHE A 113 -17.71 5.33 3.42
C PHE A 113 -17.24 3.92 3.10
N VAL A 114 -17.80 2.91 3.77
CA VAL A 114 -17.44 1.50 3.56
C VAL A 114 -17.69 1.09 2.11
N ARG A 115 -18.84 1.46 1.53
CA ARG A 115 -19.14 1.20 0.12
C ARG A 115 -18.17 1.92 -0.82
N SER A 116 -17.73 3.13 -0.49
CA SER A 116 -16.79 3.87 -1.34
C SER A 116 -15.39 3.26 -1.37
N VAL A 117 -14.93 2.73 -0.22
CA VAL A 117 -13.60 2.15 -0.05
C VAL A 117 -13.55 0.71 -0.55
N ALA A 118 -14.59 -0.08 -0.28
CA ALA A 118 -14.72 -1.46 -0.74
C ALA A 118 -15.06 -1.57 -2.24
N GLY A 119 -15.07 -0.45 -2.97
CA GLY A 119 -15.32 -0.44 -4.42
C GLY A 119 -16.75 -0.81 -4.79
N GLY A 120 -17.73 -0.31 -4.01
CA GLY A 120 -19.19 -0.33 -4.24
C GLY A 120 -19.61 -1.11 -5.47
N ALA A 121 -19.70 -2.43 -5.29
CA ALA A 121 -20.33 -3.32 -6.24
C ALA A 121 -21.81 -2.94 -6.37
N HIS A 122 -22.27 -2.86 -7.61
CA HIS A 122 -23.56 -3.44 -7.94
C HIS A 122 -23.53 -4.92 -7.51
N LEU A 123 -24.01 -5.20 -6.30
CA LEU A 123 -24.63 -6.46 -5.91
C LEU A 123 -26.05 -6.12 -5.47
#